data_AF-A0AA93LG63-F1
#
_entry.id   AF-A0AA93LG63-F1
#
_cell.length_a   1.000
_cell.length_b   1.000
_cell.length_c   1.000
_cell.angle_alpha   90.00
_cell.angle_beta   90.00
_cell.angle_gamma   90.00
#
_symmetry.space_group_name_H-M   'P 1'
#
loop_
_entity.id
_entity.type
_entity.pdbx_description
1 polymer ?
#
loop_
_entity_poly.entity_id
_entity_poly.type
_entity_poly.pdbx_seq_one_letter_code
_entity_poly.pdbx_strand_id
1 'polypeptide(L)'
;MSVVYNNMDMLLAPHMLWTKHGDLHVDAVTVERAGGAPKVAKLGTFKLAGLNGVALTSRLFTPFPEFNPQDPKYAEAPVAHVAA
;
A
#
# COMPACT_ATOMS: atom_id res chain seq x y z
N MET A 1 5.60 -6.01 1.99
CA MET A 1 6.17 -4.86 2.75
C MET A 1 5.65 -4.93 4.18
N SER A 2 6.53 -5.02 5.17
CA SER A 2 6.15 -4.96 6.59
C SER A 2 6.18 -3.53 7.09
N VAL A 3 5.20 -3.17 7.92
CA VAL A 3 5.05 -1.84 8.52
C VAL A 3 4.42 -1.94 9.90
N VAL A 4 4.63 -0.91 10.72
CA VAL A 4 3.82 -0.62 11.91
C VAL A 4 2.92 0.56 11.60
N TYR A 5 1.61 0.38 11.70
CA TYR A 5 0.62 1.42 11.47
C TYR A 5 -0.41 1.43 12.60
N ASN A 6 -0.64 2.61 13.20
CA ASN A 6 -1.51 2.75 14.38
C ASN A 6 -1.18 1.73 15.49
N ASN A 7 0.11 1.57 15.80
CA ASN A 7 0.65 0.62 16.78
C ASN A 7 0.30 -0.86 16.50
N MET A 8 0.02 -1.21 15.25
CA MET A 8 -0.21 -2.59 14.82
C MET A 8 0.76 -2.98 13.71
N ASP A 9 1.34 -4.17 13.85
CA ASP A 9 2.09 -4.81 12.77
C ASP A 9 1.15 -5.17 11.63
N MET A 10 1.56 -4.80 10.42
CA MET A 10 0.85 -5.06 9.19
C MET A 10 1.80 -5.55 8.11
N LEU A 11 1.29 -6.46 7.30
CA LEU A 11 1.90 -6.82 6.03
C LEU A 11 1.06 -6.24 4.90
N LEU A 12 1.67 -5.39 4.11
CA LEU A 12 1.06 -4.72 2.98
C LEU A 12 1.60 -5.29 1.66
N ALA A 13 0.69 -5.44 0.70
CA ALA A 13 0.95 -5.63 -0.72
C ALA A 13 0.84 -4.25 -1.41
N PRO A 14 1.95 -3.53 -1.65
CA PRO A 14 1.91 -2.16 -2.17
C PRO A 14 1.68 -2.09 -3.68
N HIS A 15 0.67 -1.37 -4.14
CA HIS A 15 0.30 -1.24 -5.56
C HIS A 15 0.77 0.06 -6.19
N MET A 16 0.67 1.18 -5.47
CA MET A 16 1.02 2.51 -5.96
C MET A 16 1.78 3.30 -4.89
N LEU A 17 2.82 4.01 -5.30
CA LEU A 17 3.45 5.11 -4.56
C LEU A 17 3.17 6.41 -5.33
N TRP A 18 2.62 7.41 -4.66
CA TRP A 18 2.19 8.66 -5.30
C TRP A 18 2.19 9.83 -4.31
N THR A 19 2.28 11.07 -4.79
CA THR A 19 2.14 12.25 -3.92
C THR A 19 0.83 12.98 -4.13
N LYS A 20 0.33 13.61 -3.06
CA LYS A 20 -0.81 14.53 -3.08
C LYS A 20 -0.47 15.74 -2.24
N HIS A 21 -0.45 16.93 -2.85
CA HIS A 21 -0.07 18.17 -2.16
C HIS A 21 1.28 18.06 -1.40
N GLY A 22 2.26 17.34 -1.99
CA GLY A 22 3.59 17.13 -1.41
C GLY A 22 3.69 15.98 -0.39
N ASP A 23 2.57 15.39 0.05
CA ASP A 23 2.59 14.23 0.94
C ASP A 23 2.65 12.93 0.16
N LEU A 24 3.55 12.03 0.54
CA LEU A 24 3.73 10.71 -0.08
C LEU A 24 2.74 9.69 0.49
N HIS A 25 2.07 8.96 -0.39
CA HIS A 25 1.03 7.98 -0.10
C HIS A 25 1.35 6.65 -0.77
N VAL A 26 0.96 5.56 -0.12
CA VAL A 26 1.01 4.20 -0.65
C VAL A 26 -0.41 3.65 -0.71
N ASP A 27 -0.86 3.25 -1.88
CA ASP A 27 -2.05 2.41 -2.00
C ASP A 27 -1.63 0.95 -1.94
N ALA A 28 -2.24 0.18 -1.03
CA ALA A 28 -1.86 -1.19 -0.75
C ALA A 28 -3.04 -2.04 -0.28
N VAL A 29 -2.98 -3.33 -0.56
CA VAL A 29 -3.86 -4.32 0.10
C VAL A 29 -3.22 -4.77 1.41
N THR A 30 -4.01 -4.77 2.49
CA THR A 30 -3.59 -5.41 3.74
C THR A 30 -3.65 -6.92 3.59
N VAL A 31 -2.50 -7.58 3.66
CA VAL A 31 -2.36 -9.04 3.59
C VAL A 31 -2.52 -9.64 4.99
N GLU A 32 -1.88 -9.02 5.98
CA GLU A 32 -1.98 -9.41 7.39
C GLU A 32 -2.06 -8.17 8.26
N ARG A 33 -2.83 -8.27 9.35
CA ARG A 33 -2.94 -7.26 10.40
C ARG A 33 -3.09 -7.98 11.74
N ALA A 34 -2.26 -7.61 12.72
CA ALA A 34 -2.28 -8.22 14.05
C ALA A 34 -2.22 -9.77 14.00
N GLY A 35 -1.38 -10.31 13.10
CA GLY A 35 -1.15 -11.76 12.96
C GLY A 35 -2.22 -12.54 12.18
N GLY A 36 -3.25 -11.88 11.64
CA GLY A 36 -4.30 -12.53 10.86
C GLY A 36 -4.61 -11.85 9.53
N ALA A 37 -5.15 -12.61 8.58
CA ALA A 37 -5.65 -12.06 7.32
C ALA A 37 -6.95 -11.25 7.56
N PRO A 38 -7.13 -10.09 6.91
CA PRO A 38 -8.40 -9.38 6.95
C PRO A 38 -9.54 -10.22 6.35
N LYS A 39 -10.76 -10.06 6.91
CA LYS A 39 -11.96 -10.75 6.39
C LYS A 39 -12.32 -10.35 4.95
N VAL A 40 -11.97 -9.12 4.56
CA VAL A 40 -12.23 -8.56 3.24
C VAL A 40 -10.96 -7.87 2.76
N ALA A 41 -10.47 -8.27 1.59
CA ALA A 41 -9.38 -7.59 0.91
C ALA A 41 -9.89 -6.28 0.31
N LYS A 42 -9.13 -5.21 0.49
CA LYS A 42 -9.43 -3.89 -0.08
C LYS A 42 -8.14 -3.14 -0.38
N LEU A 43 -8.16 -2.32 -1.43
CA LEU A 43 -7.11 -1.36 -1.70
C LEU A 43 -7.30 -0.15 -0.77
N GLY A 44 -6.38 0.05 0.18
CA GLY A 44 -6.39 1.18 1.10
C GLY A 44 -5.25 2.16 0.81
N THR A 45 -5.48 3.44 1.06
CA THR A 45 -4.45 4.49 0.97
C THR A 45 -3.85 4.74 2.35
N PHE A 46 -2.52 4.72 2.43
CA PHE A 46 -1.74 4.95 3.64
C PHE A 46 -0.78 6.12 3.42
N LYS A 47 -0.75 7.10 4.31
CA LYS A 47 0.28 8.15 4.27
C LYS A 47 1.62 7.52 4.66
N LEU A 48 2.65 7.63 3.82
CA LEU A 48 3.94 6.95 4.04
C LEU A 48 4.58 7.42 5.36
N ALA A 49 4.47 8.70 5.68
CA ALA A 49 4.98 9.26 6.94
C ALA A 49 4.34 8.68 8.21
N GLY A 50 3.17 8.03 8.09
CA GLY A 50 2.52 7.31 9.19
C GLY A 50 2.90 5.84 9.29
N LEU A 51 3.69 5.31 8.34
CA LEU A 51 4.16 3.94 8.33
C LEU A 51 5.53 3.88 9.01
N ASN A 52 5.60 3.26 10.18
CA ASN A 52 6.84 3.06 10.90
C ASN A 52 7.48 1.72 10.52
N GLY A 53 8.81 1.63 10.62
CA GLY A 53 9.53 0.37 10.39
C GLY A 53 9.33 -0.23 9.00
N VAL A 54 9.13 0.62 7.98
CA VAL A 54 8.90 0.18 6.59
C VAL A 54 10.06 -0.68 6.11
N ALA A 55 9.77 -1.93 5.74
CA ALA A 55 10.76 -2.83 5.16
C ALA A 55 10.17 -3.66 4.02
N LEU A 56 10.99 -3.87 3.00
CA LEU A 56 10.67 -4.82 1.93
C LEU A 56 10.80 -6.25 2.45
N THR A 57 9.90 -7.11 1.99
CA THR A 57 9.85 -8.53 2.34
C THR A 57 10.03 -9.35 1.07
N SER A 58 10.59 -10.55 1.16
CA SER A 58 10.71 -11.47 0.01
C SER A 58 9.37 -12.04 -0.46
N ARG A 59 8.28 -11.83 0.30
CA ARG A 59 6.92 -12.26 -0.07
C ARG A 59 6.39 -11.47 -1.26
N LEU A 60 6.14 -12.18 -2.35
CA LEU A 60 5.44 -11.67 -3.54
C LEU A 60 3.93 -11.57 -3.31
N PHE A 61 3.24 -10.80 -4.14
CA PHE A 61 1.78 -10.71 -4.17
C PHE A 61 1.29 -10.50 -5.60
N THR A 62 0.06 -10.92 -5.87
CA THR A 62 -0.62 -10.61 -7.12
C THR A 62 -1.25 -9.21 -7.02
N PRO A 63 -1.12 -8.35 -8.05
CA PRO A 63 -1.84 -7.08 -8.11
C PRO A 63 -3.35 -7.27 -7.83
N PHE A 64 -3.94 -6.34 -7.08
CA PHE A 64 -5.35 -6.43 -6.71
C PHE A 64 -6.19 -6.19 -7.97
N PRO A 65 -7.23 -7.01 -8.25
CA PRO A 65 -7.95 -6.93 -9.53
C PRO A 65 -8.56 -5.55 -9.83
N GLU A 66 -8.95 -4.81 -8.79
CA GLU A 66 -9.54 -3.47 -8.91
C GLU A 66 -8.49 -2.35 -8.93
N PHE A 67 -7.20 -2.66 -8.83
CA PHE A 67 -6.15 -1.67 -8.96
C PHE A 67 -6.06 -1.16 -10.40
N ASN A 68 -6.33 0.13 -10.58
CA ASN A 68 -6.14 0.84 -11.84
C ASN A 68 -4.99 1.86 -11.70
N PRO A 69 -3.81 1.66 -12.31
CA PRO A 69 -2.72 2.62 -12.25
C PRO A 69 -3.03 3.95 -12.97
N GLN A 70 -4.06 3.98 -13.81
CA GLN A 70 -4.53 5.16 -14.53
C GLN A 70 -5.70 5.88 -13.82
N ASP A 71 -5.98 5.53 -12.56
CA ASP A 71 -6.99 6.24 -11.77
C ASP A 71 -6.65 7.74 -11.69
N PRO A 72 -7.59 8.65 -12.00
CA PRO A 72 -7.36 10.10 -11.98
C PRO A 72 -6.77 10.63 -10.68
N LYS A 73 -6.98 9.95 -9.54
CA LYS A 73 -6.40 10.37 -8.26
C LYS A 73 -4.87 10.35 -8.24
N TYR A 74 -4.24 9.57 -9.14
CA TYR A 74 -2.78 9.48 -9.26
C TYR A 74 -2.18 10.45 -10.27
N ALA A 75 -3.00 11.12 -11.09
CA ALA A 75 -2.55 11.83 -12.29
C ALA A 75 -1.59 13.01 -12.00
N GLU A 76 -1.67 13.60 -10.81
CA GLU A 76 -0.83 14.73 -10.43
C GLU A 76 0.64 14.34 -10.29
N ALA A 77 0.94 13.23 -9.62
CA ALA A 77 2.30 12.88 -9.24
C ALA A 77 2.47 11.39 -8.89
N PRO A 78 2.38 10.49 -9.89
CA PRO A 78 2.72 9.08 -9.69
C PRO A 78 4.24 8.95 -9.48
N VAL A 79 4.67 8.09 -8.55
CA VAL A 79 6.09 7.83 -8.29
C VAL A 79 6.49 6.45 -8.80
N ALA A 80 5.73 5.42 -8.42
CA ALA A 80 5.96 4.05 -8.87
C ALA A 80 4.66 3.24 -8.72
N HIS A 81 4.49 2.22 -9.55
CA HIS A 81 3.41 1.25 -9.38
C HIS A 81 3.87 -0.14 -9.78
N VAL A 82 3.13 -1.16 -9.32
CA VAL A 82 3.33 -2.52 -9.81
C VAL A 82 2.95 -2.61 -11.28
N ALA A 83 3.78 -3.27 -12.08
CA ALA A 83 3.40 -3.69 -13.42
C ALA A 83 2.54 -4.95 -13.30
N ALA A 84 1.47 -5.03 -14.10
CA ALA A 84 0.68 -6.25 -14.26
C ALA A 84 1.48 -7.30 -15.05
#